data_AF-A0A973FD23-F1
#
_entry.id   AF-A0A973FD23-F1
#
_cell.length_a   1.000
_cell.length_b   1.000
_cell.length_c   1.000
_cell.angle_alpha   90.00
_cell.angle_beta   90.00
_cell.angle_gamma   90.00
#
_symmetry.space_group_name_H-M   'P 1'
#
loop_
_entity.id
_entity.type
_entity.pdbx_description
1 polymer ?
#
loop_
_entity_poly.entity_id
_entity_poly.type
_entity_poly.pdbx_seq_one_letter_code
_entity_poly.pdbx_strand_id
1 'polypeptide(L)'
;MIRILCLHLAENQASYRYRVAQFLPYWKQHGVEMYPVCVVGKSYREKLKLAFESANYDYVWLQRKPLSPLLINIIARRSRLVYDFDDALYATQFGHRGRLKSKHPGSRSMVRRISYLLRRCSLIFAGSDALYRYAERVHPGHVHLVPTALGKPEFFPSYCGDEKIVTIGWIGSNGNIPYLRLIDDAAFTIQKHYSHVRFSIMCGSPPEGLKTAWQFVPWSS
;
A
#
# COMPACT_ATOMS: atom_id res chain seq x y z
N MET A 1 11.44 -14.80 -23.16
CA MET A 1 10.32 -13.96 -22.66
C MET A 1 9.97 -14.46 -21.28
N ILE A 2 9.97 -13.59 -20.27
CA ILE A 2 9.66 -13.95 -18.87
C ILE A 2 8.15 -13.87 -18.69
N ARG A 3 7.54 -14.89 -18.09
CA ARG A 3 6.09 -14.96 -17.84
C ARG A 3 5.80 -14.83 -16.35
N ILE A 4 4.99 -13.84 -15.98
CA ILE A 4 4.68 -13.53 -14.58
C ILE A 4 3.18 -13.61 -14.31
N LEU A 5 2.75 -14.51 -13.42
CA LEU A 5 1.39 -14.50 -12.88
C LEU A 5 1.29 -13.44 -11.78
N CYS A 6 0.55 -12.36 -12.00
CA CYS A 6 0.40 -11.27 -11.04
C CYS A 6 -0.93 -11.38 -10.27
N LEU A 7 -0.86 -11.74 -9.00
CA LEU A 7 -2.01 -11.88 -8.12
C LEU A 7 -2.27 -10.55 -7.38
N HIS A 8 -3.40 -9.89 -7.66
CA HIS A 8 -3.72 -8.57 -7.12
C HIS A 8 -5.12 -8.49 -6.48
N LEU A 9 -5.40 -7.37 -5.79
CA LEU A 9 -6.63 -7.22 -5.02
C LEU A 9 -7.85 -6.75 -5.81
N ALA A 10 -7.68 -5.70 -6.58
CA ALA A 10 -8.73 -5.09 -7.38
C ALA A 10 -8.08 -4.10 -8.34
N GLU A 11 -8.67 -3.88 -9.50
CA GLU A 11 -8.11 -3.02 -10.53
C GLU A 11 -8.25 -1.54 -10.21
N ASN A 12 -9.32 -1.16 -9.51
CA ASN A 12 -9.60 0.22 -9.13
C ASN A 12 -8.74 0.74 -7.96
N GLN A 13 -8.06 -0.15 -7.22
CA GLN A 13 -7.25 0.26 -6.07
C GLN A 13 -5.96 0.98 -6.53
N ALA A 14 -5.68 2.11 -5.90
CA ALA A 14 -4.46 2.90 -6.16
C ALA A 14 -3.18 2.04 -6.07
N SER A 15 -3.09 1.14 -5.07
CA SER A 15 -1.94 0.25 -4.91
C SER A 15 -1.71 -0.66 -6.12
N TYR A 16 -2.76 -1.08 -6.85
CA TYR A 16 -2.58 -1.85 -8.08
C TYR A 16 -2.29 -0.93 -9.27
N ARG A 17 -3.04 0.16 -9.43
CA ARG A 17 -2.89 1.10 -10.54
C ARG A 17 -1.46 1.65 -10.64
N TYR A 18 -0.91 2.07 -9.50
CA TYR A 18 0.40 2.72 -9.44
C TYR A 18 1.58 1.78 -9.18
N ARG A 19 1.37 0.52 -8.75
CA ARG A 19 2.50 -0.42 -8.56
C ARG A 19 2.59 -1.50 -9.63
N VAL A 20 1.51 -1.75 -10.36
CA VAL A 20 1.45 -2.81 -11.37
C VAL A 20 0.91 -2.28 -12.70
N ALA A 21 -0.33 -1.78 -12.72
CA ALA A 21 -1.06 -1.57 -13.97
C ALA A 21 -0.35 -0.59 -14.92
N GLN A 22 0.13 0.54 -14.40
CA GLN A 22 0.83 1.55 -15.21
C GLN A 22 2.13 1.03 -15.87
N PHE A 23 2.71 -0.04 -15.33
CA PHE A 23 3.96 -0.60 -15.84
C PHE A 23 3.76 -1.74 -16.84
N LEU A 24 2.54 -2.26 -17.01
CA LEU A 24 2.27 -3.38 -17.93
C LEU A 24 2.80 -3.14 -19.36
N PRO A 25 2.63 -1.95 -19.98
CA PRO A 25 3.18 -1.70 -21.32
C PRO A 25 4.72 -1.71 -21.34
N TYR A 26 5.37 -1.15 -20.32
CA TYR A 26 6.82 -1.08 -20.20
C TYR A 26 7.43 -2.47 -20.01
N TRP A 27 6.82 -3.31 -19.17
CA TRP A 27 7.25 -4.70 -18.97
C TRP A 27 7.19 -5.49 -20.27
N LYS A 28 6.10 -5.35 -21.04
CA LYS A 28 5.95 -6.03 -22.33
C LYS A 28 7.04 -5.64 -23.32
N GLN A 29 7.40 -4.36 -23.38
CA GLN A 29 8.50 -3.87 -24.22
C GLN A 29 9.87 -4.48 -23.84
N HIS A 30 10.05 -4.84 -22.57
CA HIS A 30 11.27 -5.47 -22.06
C HIS A 30 11.17 -7.01 -22.03
N GLY A 31 10.24 -7.60 -22.78
CA GLY A 31 10.11 -9.06 -22.90
C GLY A 31 9.56 -9.76 -21.66
N VAL A 32 8.85 -9.03 -20.79
CA VAL A 32 8.14 -9.53 -19.62
C VAL A 32 6.64 -9.51 -19.89
N GLU A 33 6.02 -10.68 -19.92
CA GLU A 33 4.58 -10.84 -20.08
C GLU A 33 3.91 -11.05 -18.72
N MET A 34 3.06 -10.10 -18.32
CA MET A 34 2.33 -10.16 -17.06
C MET A 34 0.90 -10.62 -17.27
N TYR A 35 0.45 -11.55 -16.43
CA TYR A 35 -0.90 -12.10 -16.40
C TYR A 35 -1.57 -11.69 -15.09
N PRO A 36 -2.22 -10.52 -15.01
CA PRO A 36 -2.89 -10.06 -13.81
C PRO A 36 -4.16 -10.87 -13.54
N VAL A 37 -4.32 -11.34 -12.29
CA VAL A 37 -5.49 -12.06 -11.81
C VAL A 37 -5.91 -11.51 -10.46
N CYS A 38 -7.17 -11.05 -10.39
CA CYS A 38 -7.78 -10.63 -9.14
C CYS A 38 -8.02 -11.84 -8.21
N VAL A 39 -7.46 -11.82 -7.00
CA VAL A 39 -7.62 -12.91 -6.01
C VAL A 39 -8.73 -12.66 -5.00
N VAL A 40 -9.25 -11.43 -4.91
CA VAL A 40 -10.41 -11.10 -4.08
C VAL A 40 -11.66 -11.64 -4.77
N GLY A 41 -12.65 -12.09 -3.98
CA GLY A 41 -13.86 -12.75 -4.50
C GLY A 41 -13.68 -14.23 -4.85
N LYS A 42 -12.47 -14.67 -5.25
CA LYS A 42 -12.20 -16.09 -5.52
C LYS A 42 -12.35 -16.97 -4.29
N SER A 43 -13.00 -18.12 -4.48
CA SER A 43 -13.08 -19.21 -3.51
C SER A 43 -11.71 -19.78 -3.16
N TYR A 44 -11.62 -20.55 -2.08
CA TYR A 44 -10.37 -21.21 -1.72
C TYR A 44 -9.92 -22.24 -2.77
N ARG A 45 -10.86 -22.93 -3.42
CA ARG A 45 -10.58 -23.91 -4.48
C ARG A 45 -9.96 -23.24 -5.71
N GLU A 46 -10.50 -22.09 -6.13
CA GLU A 46 -9.91 -21.31 -7.24
C GLU A 46 -8.51 -20.80 -6.90
N LYS A 47 -8.29 -20.34 -5.67
CA LYS A 47 -6.95 -19.93 -5.21
C LYS A 47 -5.96 -21.08 -5.19
N LEU A 48 -6.42 -22.27 -4.80
CA LEU A 48 -5.61 -23.48 -4.82
C LEU A 48 -5.26 -23.89 -6.25
N LYS A 49 -6.23 -23.82 -7.19
CA LYS A 49 -5.99 -24.05 -8.62
C LYS A 49 -4.93 -23.08 -9.16
N LEU A 50 -5.06 -21.78 -8.90
CA LEU A 50 -4.06 -20.77 -9.26
C LEU A 50 -2.68 -21.07 -8.66
N ALA A 51 -2.63 -21.55 -7.42
CA ALA A 51 -1.37 -21.93 -6.78
C ALA A 51 -0.70 -23.12 -7.48
N PHE A 52 -1.45 -24.10 -7.99
CA PHE A 52 -0.90 -25.20 -8.78
C PHE A 52 -0.50 -24.75 -10.19
N GLU A 53 -1.30 -23.91 -10.83
CA GLU A 53 -1.03 -23.32 -12.15
C GLU A 53 0.18 -22.40 -12.16
N SER A 54 0.67 -21.97 -10.98
CA SER A 54 1.93 -21.20 -10.86
C SER A 54 3.12 -21.88 -11.53
N ALA A 55 3.12 -23.21 -11.65
CA ALA A 55 4.16 -23.97 -12.34
C ALA A 55 4.33 -23.60 -13.83
N ASN A 56 3.32 -22.96 -14.43
CA ASN A 56 3.35 -22.53 -15.83
C ASN A 56 4.00 -21.15 -16.03
N TYR A 57 4.51 -20.53 -14.96
CA TYR A 57 5.06 -19.18 -14.96
C TYR A 57 6.45 -19.15 -14.29
N ASP A 58 7.34 -18.31 -14.80
CA ASP A 58 8.67 -18.13 -14.23
C ASP A 58 8.61 -17.50 -12.83
N TYR A 59 7.69 -16.55 -12.66
CA TYR A 59 7.44 -15.86 -11.41
C TYR A 59 5.95 -15.77 -11.08
N VAL A 60 5.65 -15.78 -9.78
CA VAL A 60 4.36 -15.32 -9.25
C VAL A 60 4.59 -14.03 -8.48
N TRP A 61 3.99 -12.94 -8.94
CA TRP A 61 4.02 -11.66 -8.27
C TRP A 61 2.77 -11.51 -7.41
N LEU A 62 2.93 -11.53 -6.08
CA LEU A 62 1.86 -11.28 -5.14
C LEU A 62 1.83 -9.80 -4.74
N GLN A 63 0.81 -9.08 -5.18
CA GLN A 63 0.63 -7.67 -4.86
C GLN A 63 -0.07 -7.50 -3.51
N ARG A 64 0.60 -6.82 -2.57
CA ARG A 64 0.08 -6.29 -1.30
C ARG A 64 -0.44 -7.29 -0.26
N LYS A 65 -1.27 -8.29 -0.63
CA LYS A 65 -1.97 -9.14 0.34
C LYS A 65 -1.34 -10.52 0.51
N PRO A 66 -0.93 -10.89 1.73
CA PRO A 66 -0.43 -12.23 2.01
C PRO A 66 -1.49 -13.32 1.81
N LEU A 67 -1.12 -14.37 1.09
CA LEU A 67 -1.93 -15.60 0.95
C LEU A 67 -1.81 -16.48 2.21
N SER A 68 -2.57 -17.58 2.26
CA SER A 68 -2.41 -18.57 3.34
C SER A 68 -1.06 -19.29 3.20
N PRO A 69 -0.46 -19.76 4.31
CA PRO A 69 0.81 -20.50 4.27
C PRO A 69 0.80 -21.71 3.32
N LEU A 70 -0.34 -22.40 3.18
CA LEU A 70 -0.49 -23.51 2.24
C LEU A 70 -0.27 -23.04 0.79
N LEU A 71 -0.97 -21.98 0.37
CA LEU A 71 -0.86 -21.45 -0.99
C LEU A 71 0.54 -20.90 -1.25
N ILE A 72 1.13 -20.19 -0.28
CA ILE A 72 2.51 -19.70 -0.35
C ILE A 72 3.48 -20.86 -0.60
N ASN A 73 3.34 -21.97 0.14
CA ASN A 73 4.20 -23.14 -0.03
C ASN A 73 4.06 -23.82 -1.37
N ILE A 74 2.84 -23.94 -1.88
CA ILE A 74 2.60 -24.56 -3.20
C ILE A 74 3.26 -23.69 -4.27
N ILE A 75 3.03 -22.37 -4.23
CA ILE A 75 3.61 -21.43 -5.19
C ILE A 75 5.14 -21.44 -5.11
N ALA A 76 5.72 -21.23 -3.92
CA ALA A 76 7.17 -21.13 -3.76
C ALA A 76 7.94 -22.43 -4.09
N ARG A 77 7.26 -23.58 -4.15
CA ARG A 77 7.85 -24.85 -4.62
C ARG A 77 7.77 -25.04 -6.13
N ARG A 78 6.92 -24.28 -6.81
CA ARG A 78 6.58 -24.46 -8.23
C ARG A 78 7.00 -23.29 -9.11
N SER A 79 7.21 -22.12 -8.53
CA SER A 79 7.60 -20.89 -9.22
C SER A 79 8.33 -19.96 -8.25
N ARG A 80 9.00 -18.94 -8.80
CA ARG A 80 9.71 -17.92 -8.01
C ARG A 80 8.73 -16.90 -7.47
N LEU A 81 8.58 -16.85 -6.15
CA LEU A 81 7.62 -15.96 -5.50
C LEU A 81 8.19 -14.55 -5.32
N VAL A 82 7.56 -13.57 -5.95
CA VAL A 82 7.82 -12.14 -5.73
C VAL A 82 6.72 -11.57 -4.85
N TYR A 83 7.08 -10.77 -3.85
CA TYR A 83 6.09 -10.04 -3.03
C TYR A 83 6.30 -8.54 -3.14
N ASP A 84 5.22 -7.83 -3.47
CA ASP A 84 5.18 -6.37 -3.47
C ASP A 84 4.61 -5.87 -2.14
N PHE A 85 5.53 -5.46 -1.29
CA PHE A 85 5.32 -5.10 0.10
C PHE A 85 5.07 -3.60 0.22
N ASP A 86 3.79 -3.24 0.15
CA ASP A 86 3.32 -1.84 0.11
C ASP A 86 2.66 -1.38 1.43
N ASP A 87 2.02 -2.29 2.16
CA ASP A 87 1.35 -1.99 3.43
C ASP A 87 2.17 -2.48 4.63
N ALA A 88 2.27 -1.67 5.68
CA ALA A 88 2.83 -2.06 6.97
C ALA A 88 1.87 -2.97 7.76
N LEU A 89 1.46 -4.10 7.18
CA LEU A 89 0.51 -5.05 7.76
C LEU A 89 1.03 -5.70 9.07
N TYR A 90 2.32 -5.56 9.37
CA TYR A 90 2.91 -5.95 10.65
C TYR A 90 2.64 -4.95 11.78
N ALA A 91 2.23 -3.73 11.47
CA ALA A 91 2.00 -2.65 12.44
C ALA A 91 0.52 -2.57 12.84
N THR A 92 0.29 -2.24 14.10
CA THR A 92 -1.06 -1.91 14.60
C THR A 92 -1.40 -0.49 14.18
N GLN A 93 -2.60 -0.30 13.64
CA GLN A 93 -3.07 1.02 13.23
C GLN A 93 -3.34 1.91 14.46
N PHE A 94 -2.98 3.19 14.36
CA PHE A 94 -3.27 4.17 15.39
C PHE A 94 -4.78 4.31 15.62
N GLY A 95 -5.18 4.54 16.87
CA GLY A 95 -6.59 4.66 17.24
C GLY A 95 -7.34 3.32 17.35
N HIS A 96 -6.71 2.18 17.08
CA HIS A 96 -7.34 0.89 17.34
C HIS A 96 -7.50 0.64 18.85
N ARG A 97 -8.75 0.73 19.35
CA ARG A 97 -9.13 0.45 20.74
C ARG A 97 -9.85 -0.89 20.80
N GLY A 98 -9.13 -2.00 20.71
CA GLY A 98 -9.77 -3.31 20.75
C GLY A 98 -8.82 -4.49 20.57
N ARG A 99 -9.38 -5.70 20.73
CA ARG A 99 -8.66 -6.94 20.47
C ARG A 99 -8.49 -7.14 18.95
N LEU A 100 -7.25 -7.23 18.52
CA LEU A 100 -6.93 -7.51 17.12
C LEU A 100 -7.38 -8.93 16.73
N LYS A 101 -8.26 -9.03 15.73
CA LYS A 101 -8.61 -10.30 15.08
C LYS A 101 -7.42 -10.82 14.27
N SER A 102 -7.40 -12.12 14.00
CA SER A 102 -6.27 -12.81 13.33
C SER A 102 -5.90 -12.30 11.94
N LYS A 103 -6.79 -11.53 11.28
CA LYS A 103 -6.58 -10.93 9.97
C LYS A 103 -6.30 -9.43 10.04
N HIS A 104 -6.32 -8.81 11.22
CA HIS A 104 -6.02 -7.39 11.35
C HIS A 104 -4.51 -7.13 11.23
N PRO A 105 -4.11 -5.99 10.63
CA PRO A 105 -2.74 -5.49 10.72
C PRO A 105 -2.26 -5.47 12.17
N GLY A 106 -0.99 -5.81 12.41
CA GLY A 106 -0.39 -5.86 13.75
C GLY A 106 -0.79 -7.08 14.59
N SER A 107 -1.79 -7.87 14.18
CA SER A 107 -2.12 -9.09 14.90
C SER A 107 -0.98 -10.11 14.82
N ARG A 108 -0.75 -10.88 15.89
CA ARG A 108 0.29 -11.93 15.93
C ARG A 108 0.19 -12.89 14.72
N SER A 109 -1.03 -13.24 14.32
CA SER A 109 -1.26 -14.13 13.17
C SER A 109 -0.90 -13.48 11.84
N MET A 110 -1.18 -12.17 11.66
CA MET A 110 -0.79 -11.43 10.47
C MET A 110 0.73 -11.25 10.39
N VAL A 111 1.37 -10.86 11.49
CA VAL A 111 2.84 -10.71 11.58
C VAL A 111 3.54 -12.03 11.24
N ARG A 112 3.08 -13.15 11.80
CA ARG A 112 3.60 -14.48 11.44
C ARG A 112 3.40 -14.81 9.97
N ARG A 113 2.23 -14.51 9.40
CA ARG A 113 1.93 -14.77 7.99
C ARG A 113 2.81 -13.96 7.05
N ILE A 114 3.04 -12.68 7.33
CA ILE A 114 3.93 -11.84 6.53
C ILE A 114 5.35 -12.34 6.65
N SER A 115 5.83 -12.62 7.86
CA SER A 115 7.19 -13.13 8.06
C SER A 115 7.40 -14.47 7.37
N TYR A 116 6.37 -15.32 7.36
CA TYR A 116 6.36 -16.57 6.63
C TYR A 116 6.46 -16.37 5.11
N LEU A 117 5.66 -15.44 4.57
CA LEU A 117 5.68 -15.07 3.16
C LEU A 117 7.05 -14.55 2.73
N LEU A 118 7.58 -13.55 3.45
CA LEU A 118 8.85 -12.90 3.12
C LEU A 118 9.99 -13.91 3.03
N ARG A 119 10.11 -14.84 3.97
CA ARG A 119 11.16 -15.88 3.97
C ARG A 119 11.06 -16.89 2.82
N ARG A 120 9.96 -16.88 2.05
CA ARG A 120 9.73 -17.77 0.90
C ARG A 120 9.81 -17.03 -0.42
N CYS A 121 9.96 -15.71 -0.39
CA CYS A 121 10.08 -14.91 -1.58
C CYS A 121 11.49 -15.03 -2.16
N SER A 122 11.60 -15.23 -3.46
CA SER A 122 12.87 -15.06 -4.18
C SER A 122 13.21 -13.58 -4.37
N LEU A 123 12.21 -12.70 -4.29
CA LEU A 123 12.36 -11.27 -4.48
C LEU A 123 11.27 -10.52 -3.71
N ILE A 124 11.63 -9.42 -3.04
CA ILE A 124 10.71 -8.56 -2.31
C ILE A 124 10.88 -7.13 -2.79
N PHE A 125 9.82 -6.51 -3.29
CA PHE A 125 9.79 -5.07 -3.57
C PHE A 125 9.20 -4.35 -2.38
N ALA A 126 9.97 -3.49 -1.72
CA ALA A 126 9.51 -2.68 -0.60
C ALA A 126 9.10 -1.29 -1.07
N GLY A 127 7.88 -0.86 -0.75
CA GLY A 127 7.35 0.46 -1.15
C GLY A 127 7.91 1.65 -0.36
N SER A 128 8.63 1.42 0.74
CA SER A 128 9.26 2.47 1.55
C SER A 128 10.45 1.93 2.35
N ASP A 129 11.29 2.83 2.88
CA ASP A 129 12.45 2.48 3.71
C ASP A 129 12.04 1.69 4.97
N ALA A 130 10.91 2.05 5.61
CA ALA A 130 10.40 1.30 6.76
C ALA A 130 10.03 -0.15 6.41
N LEU A 131 9.42 -0.38 5.24
CA LEU A 131 9.08 -1.71 4.75
C LEU A 131 10.33 -2.49 4.34
N TYR A 132 11.30 -1.80 3.73
CA TYR A 132 12.60 -2.36 3.38
C TYR A 132 13.32 -2.87 4.62
N ARG A 133 13.51 -2.03 5.65
CA ARG A 133 14.17 -2.40 6.90
C ARG A 133 13.44 -3.53 7.65
N TYR A 134 12.11 -3.57 7.58
CA TYR A 134 11.37 -4.69 8.14
C TYR A 134 11.65 -5.98 7.38
N ALA A 135 11.52 -5.97 6.06
CA ALA A 135 11.70 -7.16 5.23
C ALA A 135 13.15 -7.65 5.25
N GLU A 136 14.13 -6.74 5.24
CA GLU A 136 15.55 -7.07 5.22
C GLU A 136 15.97 -7.78 6.51
N ARG A 137 15.43 -7.38 7.67
CA ARG A 137 15.62 -8.12 8.93
C ARG A 137 15.01 -9.52 8.89
N VAL A 138 13.97 -9.75 8.11
CA VAL A 138 13.25 -11.03 8.03
C VAL A 138 13.87 -11.96 6.98
N HIS A 139 14.31 -11.42 5.85
CA HIS A 139 14.93 -12.15 4.75
C HIS A 139 16.02 -11.30 4.06
N PRO A 140 17.24 -11.29 4.61
CA PRO A 140 18.33 -10.46 4.10
C PRO A 140 18.72 -10.78 2.66
N GLY A 141 19.14 -9.77 1.90
CA GLY A 141 19.69 -9.90 0.55
C GLY A 141 18.67 -10.20 -0.56
N HIS A 142 17.37 -10.16 -0.25
CA HIS A 142 16.28 -10.46 -1.20
C HIS A 142 15.32 -9.27 -1.38
N VAL A 143 15.61 -8.14 -0.75
CA VAL A 143 14.72 -6.98 -0.68
C VAL A 143 15.29 -5.84 -1.52
N HIS A 144 14.43 -5.23 -2.33
CA HIS A 144 14.74 -4.05 -3.13
C HIS A 144 13.77 -2.93 -2.81
N LEU A 145 14.30 -1.75 -2.54
CA LEU A 145 13.49 -0.55 -2.33
C LEU A 145 12.97 -0.05 -3.68
N VAL A 146 11.66 -0.19 -3.91
CA VAL A 146 10.97 0.29 -5.12
C VAL A 146 9.74 1.09 -4.68
N PRO A 147 9.90 2.41 -4.47
CA PRO A 147 8.81 3.28 -4.09
C PRO A 147 7.71 3.34 -5.16
N THR A 148 6.51 3.75 -4.76
CA THR A 148 5.43 4.00 -5.71
C THR A 148 5.80 5.18 -6.60
N ALA A 149 5.93 4.95 -7.91
CA ALA A 149 6.15 6.03 -8.86
C ALA A 149 4.80 6.64 -9.27
N LEU A 150 4.76 7.96 -9.39
CA LEU A 150 3.68 8.67 -10.03
C LEU A 150 4.12 9.02 -11.45
N GLY A 151 3.21 8.90 -12.41
CA GLY A 151 3.42 9.46 -13.73
C GLY A 151 3.72 10.95 -13.62
N LYS A 152 4.58 11.47 -14.50
CA LYS A 152 4.82 12.91 -14.59
C LYS A 152 3.46 13.59 -14.84
N PRO A 153 3.03 14.55 -13.99
CA PRO A 153 1.79 15.25 -14.27
C PRO A 153 1.91 15.99 -15.60
N GLU A 154 0.87 15.92 -16.42
CA GLU A 154 0.83 16.57 -17.75
C GLU A 154 0.92 18.10 -17.63
N PHE A 155 0.47 18.63 -16.50
CA PHE A 155 0.45 20.04 -16.19
C PHE A 155 0.76 20.27 -14.72
N PHE A 156 1.66 21.21 -14.44
CA PHE A 156 1.76 21.81 -13.13
C PHE A 156 0.93 23.09 -13.17
N PRO A 157 -0.18 23.18 -12.43
CA PRO A 157 -0.89 24.44 -12.35
C PRO A 157 0.05 25.53 -11.88
N SER A 158 0.07 26.64 -12.61
CA SER A 158 0.59 27.90 -12.10
C SER A 158 -0.04 28.15 -10.74
N TYR A 159 0.76 28.57 -9.76
CA TYR A 159 0.24 28.88 -8.44
C TYR A 159 -0.89 29.92 -8.57
N CYS A 160 -2.12 29.51 -8.25
CA CYS A 160 -3.32 30.37 -8.27
C CYS A 160 -3.78 30.75 -6.86
N GLY A 161 -2.87 30.75 -5.87
CA GLY A 161 -3.17 31.12 -4.49
C GLY A 161 -2.99 32.62 -4.23
N ASP A 162 -3.63 33.12 -3.18
CA ASP A 162 -3.23 34.39 -2.58
C ASP A 162 -1.85 34.18 -1.94
N GLU A 163 -0.81 34.85 -2.46
CA GLU A 163 0.57 34.76 -1.97
C GLU A 163 0.68 35.07 -0.46
N LYS A 164 -0.32 35.73 0.11
CA LYS A 164 -0.36 36.07 1.54
C LYS A 164 -0.83 34.93 2.43
N ILE A 165 -1.49 33.90 1.90
CA ILE A 165 -2.07 32.80 2.68
C ILE A 165 -1.26 31.53 2.53
N VAL A 166 -0.75 31.01 3.64
CA VAL A 166 -0.07 29.71 3.68
C VAL A 166 -1.10 28.62 3.99
N THR A 167 -1.31 27.68 3.06
CA THR A 167 -2.19 26.53 3.28
C THR A 167 -1.39 25.27 3.60
N ILE A 168 -1.60 24.72 4.79
CA ILE A 168 -1.08 23.42 5.19
C ILE A 168 -2.16 22.37 4.88
N GLY A 169 -1.87 21.50 3.91
CA GLY A 169 -2.80 20.49 3.42
C GLY A 169 -2.60 19.11 4.04
N TRP A 170 -3.70 18.40 4.26
CA TRP A 170 -3.72 16.96 4.53
C TRP A 170 -4.59 16.26 3.49
N ILE A 171 -4.10 15.14 2.93
CA ILE A 171 -4.88 14.26 2.07
C ILE A 171 -4.83 12.84 2.64
N GLY A 172 -5.98 12.17 2.69
CA GLY A 172 -6.02 10.80 3.18
C GLY A 172 -7.40 10.16 3.13
N SER A 173 -7.47 8.95 3.67
CA SER A 173 -8.73 8.23 3.87
C SER A 173 -9.32 8.50 5.26
N ASN A 174 -10.58 8.11 5.48
CA ASN A 174 -11.22 8.22 6.79
C ASN A 174 -10.44 7.49 7.90
N GLY A 175 -9.73 6.40 7.55
CA GLY A 175 -8.85 5.68 8.48
C GLY A 175 -7.63 6.48 8.94
N ASN A 176 -7.31 7.59 8.26
CA ASN A 176 -6.19 8.47 8.60
C ASN A 176 -6.58 9.66 9.48
N ILE A 177 -7.88 10.00 9.58
CA ILE A 177 -8.37 11.12 10.42
C ILE A 177 -7.87 11.02 11.88
N PRO A 178 -7.87 9.84 12.55
CA PRO A 178 -7.40 9.77 13.92
C PRO A 178 -5.95 10.22 14.13
N TYR A 179 -5.10 10.17 13.10
CA TYR A 179 -3.71 10.62 13.17
C TYR A 179 -3.59 12.15 13.25
N LEU A 180 -4.61 12.90 12.85
CA LEU A 180 -4.62 14.36 13.03
C LEU A 180 -4.55 14.76 14.50
N ARG A 181 -5.04 13.91 15.41
CA ARG A 181 -4.92 14.13 16.86
C ARG A 181 -3.46 14.21 17.33
N LEU A 182 -2.53 13.57 16.60
CA LEU A 182 -1.10 13.62 16.93
C LEU A 182 -0.48 14.99 16.66
N ILE A 183 -1.07 15.77 15.75
CA ILE A 183 -0.56 17.08 15.34
C ILE A 183 -1.48 18.23 15.74
N ASP A 184 -2.62 17.94 16.35
CA ASP A 184 -3.67 18.93 16.59
C ASP A 184 -3.22 20.08 17.49
N ASP A 185 -2.48 19.80 18.56
CA ASP A 185 -1.95 20.84 19.45
C ASP A 185 -0.97 21.76 18.71
N ALA A 186 -0.05 21.19 17.93
CA ALA A 186 0.92 21.95 17.15
C ALA A 186 0.24 22.77 16.05
N ALA A 187 -0.72 22.17 15.34
CA ALA A 187 -1.48 22.84 14.30
C ALA A 187 -2.34 23.98 14.86
N PHE A 188 -2.96 23.77 16.02
CA PHE A 188 -3.73 24.80 16.72
C PHE A 188 -2.86 25.96 17.18
N THR A 189 -1.68 25.69 17.74
CA THR A 189 -0.71 26.74 18.09
C THR A 189 -0.30 27.54 16.86
N ILE A 190 0.05 26.88 15.76
CA ILE A 190 0.40 27.58 14.50
C ILE A 190 -0.75 28.47 14.03
N GLN A 191 -1.98 27.94 13.98
CA GLN A 191 -3.16 28.68 13.53
C GLN A 191 -3.47 29.89 14.42
N LYS A 192 -3.24 29.78 15.73
CA LYS A 192 -3.45 30.90 16.67
C LYS A 192 -2.40 31.99 16.52
N HIS A 193 -1.14 31.63 16.30
CA HIS A 193 -0.03 32.58 16.20
C HIS A 193 0.07 33.25 14.83
N TYR A 194 -0.37 32.57 13.77
CA TYR A 194 -0.25 33.05 12.39
C TYR A 194 -1.63 33.10 11.72
N SER A 195 -2.25 34.29 11.72
CA SER A 195 -3.57 34.51 11.13
C SER A 195 -3.65 34.26 9.62
N HIS A 196 -2.51 34.23 8.94
CA HIS A 196 -2.38 33.97 7.52
C HIS A 196 -2.15 32.48 7.20
N VAL A 197 -2.05 31.61 8.22
CA VAL A 197 -1.92 30.16 8.04
C VAL A 197 -3.29 29.51 8.16
N ARG A 198 -3.63 28.67 7.19
CA ARG A 198 -4.86 27.86 7.22
C ARG A 198 -4.55 26.37 7.04
N PHE A 199 -5.41 25.53 7.60
CA PHE A 199 -5.35 24.09 7.46
C PHE A 199 -6.48 23.61 6.57
N SER A 200 -6.16 22.76 5.59
CA SER A 200 -7.16 22.16 4.70
C SER A 200 -7.00 20.65 4.64
N ILE A 201 -8.12 19.93 4.63
CA ILE A 201 -8.15 18.47 4.61
C ILE A 201 -9.00 17.97 3.45
N MET A 202 -8.43 17.12 2.62
CA MET A 202 -9.13 16.39 1.56
C MET A 202 -9.31 14.92 1.97
N CYS A 203 -10.56 14.53 2.28
CA CYS A 203 -10.88 13.21 2.82
C CYS A 203 -12.34 12.82 2.52
N GLY A 204 -12.72 11.57 2.78
CA GLY A 204 -14.12 11.11 2.63
C GLY A 204 -15.06 11.59 3.73
N SER A 205 -14.54 12.15 4.82
CA SER A 205 -15.32 12.66 5.96
C SER A 205 -14.56 13.79 6.66
N PRO A 206 -15.27 14.76 7.25
CA PRO A 206 -14.63 15.85 7.98
C PRO A 206 -13.96 15.33 9.27
N PRO A 207 -12.88 15.99 9.73
CA PRO A 207 -12.30 15.69 11.04
C PRO A 207 -13.17 16.29 12.15
N GLU A 208 -13.41 15.52 13.21
CA GLU A 208 -14.24 15.94 14.34
C GLU A 208 -13.46 15.93 15.67
N GLY A 209 -13.80 16.89 16.54
CA GLY A 209 -13.23 16.99 17.87
C GLY A 209 -11.73 17.28 17.88
N LEU A 210 -11.29 18.16 16.97
CA LEU A 210 -9.95 18.74 16.92
C LEU A 210 -10.03 20.21 17.35
N LYS A 211 -8.96 20.73 17.95
CA LYS A 211 -8.82 22.16 18.31
C LYS A 211 -8.60 23.01 17.07
N THR A 212 -7.80 22.49 16.13
CA THR A 212 -7.49 23.16 14.87
C THR A 212 -8.72 23.24 13.97
N ALA A 213 -9.00 24.42 13.42
CA ALA A 213 -10.05 24.58 12.42
C ALA A 213 -9.54 24.12 11.05
N TRP A 214 -10.08 23.00 10.56
CA TRP A 214 -9.74 22.42 9.26
C TRP A 214 -10.80 22.77 8.21
N GLN A 215 -10.37 23.34 7.08
CA GLN A 215 -11.22 23.49 5.91
C GLN A 215 -11.38 22.13 5.21
N PHE A 216 -12.55 21.52 5.38
CA PHE A 216 -12.88 20.24 4.74
C PHE A 216 -13.16 20.41 3.25
N VAL A 217 -12.47 19.60 2.44
CA VAL A 217 -12.70 19.42 1.01
C VAL A 217 -13.13 17.97 0.82
N PRO A 218 -14.39 17.70 0.42
CA PRO A 218 -14.84 16.33 0.21
C PRO A 218 -14.05 15.70 -0.94
N TRP A 219 -13.53 14.49 -0.70
CA TRP A 219 -13.00 13.66 -1.78
C TRP A 219 -14.16 12.94 -2.47
N SER A 220 -14.49 13.33 -3.69
CA SER A 220 -15.35 12.54 -4.58
C SER A 220 -14.48 11.50 -5.30
N SER A 221 -14.64 10.24 -4.94
CA SER A 221 -14.09 9.09 -5.68
C SER A 221 -14.89 8.80 -6.95
#